data_AF-A0A4Y2C2D9-F1
#
_entry.id   AF-A0A4Y2C2D9-F1
#
_cell.length_a   1.000
_cell.length_b   1.000
_cell.length_c   1.000
_cell.angle_alpha   90.00
_cell.angle_beta   90.00
_cell.angle_gamma   90.00
#
_symmetry.space_group_name_H-M   'P 1'
#
loop_
_entity.id
_entity.type
_entity.pdbx_description
1 polymer ?
#
loop_
_entity_poly.entity_id
_entity_poly.type
_entity_poly.pdbx_seq_one_letter_code
_entity_poly.pdbx_strand_id
1 'polypeptide(L)'
;MKTRLDVVTALFHHVIPFGKTLTLRVYEQSPPSRKGWVDLRGPIFFGQGGKNWYIRLPLPEGQHGHYQHVAMANNDTRHVDFLTQGRYDIYKVVAYHEASNTVYYLTTLENRPGERHLFSVSGKKARAATFTKCLTCEEGEGCLFFNVLFSPGAKYYILECLGPGVPKVEIRSIYNQTFGECNFS
;
A
#
# COMPACT_ATOMS: atom_id res chain seq x y z
N MET A 1 -18.48 -12.79 -6.47
CA MET A 1 -17.98 -12.34 -7.80
C MET A 1 -16.51 -12.70 -7.86
N LYS A 2 -16.11 -13.56 -8.81
CA LYS A 2 -14.72 -14.02 -8.95
C LYS A 2 -13.92 -12.93 -9.65
N THR A 3 -12.89 -12.39 -9.01
CA THR A 3 -11.84 -11.62 -9.67
C THR A 3 -11.14 -12.57 -10.65
N ARG A 4 -11.29 -12.34 -11.95
CA ARG A 4 -10.72 -13.16 -13.03
C ARG A 4 -9.68 -12.32 -13.76
N LEU A 5 -8.49 -12.89 -13.98
CA LEU A 5 -7.38 -12.27 -14.73
C LEU A 5 -7.56 -12.51 -16.23
N ASP A 6 -7.73 -11.45 -17.03
CA ASP A 6 -7.44 -11.37 -18.48
C ASP A 6 -6.62 -10.06 -18.77
N VAL A 7 -6.45 -9.52 -20.00
CA VAL A 7 -5.13 -8.97 -20.47
C VAL A 7 -5.06 -7.44 -20.77
N VAL A 8 -3.98 -6.74 -20.33
CA VAL A 8 -3.56 -5.40 -20.85
C VAL A 8 -2.01 -5.29 -20.95
N THR A 9 -1.50 -4.53 -21.93
CA THR A 9 -0.07 -4.42 -22.34
C THR A 9 0.63 -3.19 -21.77
N ALA A 10 1.87 -3.31 -21.27
CA ALA A 10 2.75 -2.18 -20.93
C ALA A 10 4.22 -2.46 -21.32
N LEU A 11 4.95 -1.42 -21.75
CA LEU A 11 6.34 -1.46 -22.23
C LEU A 11 7.32 -1.05 -21.12
N PHE A 12 8.38 -1.84 -20.88
CA PHE A 12 9.46 -1.51 -19.94
C PHE A 12 10.69 -0.99 -20.70
N HIS A 13 11.29 0.11 -20.20
CA HIS A 13 12.38 0.83 -20.88
C HIS A 13 13.81 0.40 -20.51
N HIS A 14 14.00 -0.59 -19.65
CA HIS A 14 15.35 -1.13 -19.41
C HIS A 14 15.33 -2.65 -19.30
N VAL A 15 16.24 -3.27 -20.07
CA VAL A 15 16.46 -4.71 -20.24
C VAL A 15 15.47 -5.40 -21.19
N ILE A 16 15.37 -4.88 -22.42
CA ILE A 16 14.79 -5.62 -23.54
C ILE A 16 15.80 -5.59 -24.71
N PRO A 17 16.33 -6.72 -25.18
CA PRO A 17 17.12 -6.75 -26.41
C PRO A 17 16.26 -6.23 -27.57
N PHE A 18 16.84 -5.36 -28.40
CA PHE A 18 16.17 -4.72 -29.54
C PHE A 18 15.33 -5.75 -30.33
N GLY A 19 14.01 -5.59 -30.33
CA GLY A 19 13.07 -6.45 -31.06
C GLY A 19 12.32 -7.54 -30.29
N LYS A 20 12.44 -7.66 -28.96
CA LYS A 20 11.63 -8.62 -28.16
C LYS A 20 10.59 -7.94 -27.27
N THR A 21 9.30 -7.99 -27.59
CA THR A 21 8.26 -7.56 -26.62
C THR A 21 8.03 -8.68 -25.61
N LEU A 22 8.37 -8.45 -24.34
CA LEU A 22 8.09 -9.38 -23.25
C LEU A 22 6.74 -9.02 -22.64
N THR A 23 5.68 -9.73 -23.07
CA THR A 23 4.32 -9.54 -22.55
C THR A 23 4.20 -10.22 -21.19
N LEU A 24 4.49 -9.50 -20.11
CA LEU A 24 4.23 -9.99 -18.76
C LEU A 24 2.74 -9.80 -18.43
N ARG A 25 2.05 -10.89 -18.04
CA ARG A 25 0.69 -10.84 -17.50
C ARG A 25 0.76 -10.33 -16.06
N VAL A 26 0.57 -9.02 -15.85
CA VAL A 26 0.75 -8.45 -14.50
C VAL A 26 -0.53 -8.55 -13.68
N TYR A 27 -1.67 -7.99 -14.13
CA TYR A 27 -2.96 -8.07 -13.41
C TYR A 27 -4.11 -7.42 -14.21
N GLU A 28 -5.34 -7.94 -14.16
CA GLU A 28 -6.55 -7.23 -14.65
C GLU A 28 -7.57 -7.08 -13.53
N GLN A 29 -8.13 -5.87 -13.47
CA GLN A 29 -9.15 -5.48 -12.52
C GLN A 29 -10.48 -5.34 -13.25
N SER A 30 -11.52 -5.98 -12.73
CA SER A 30 -12.90 -5.62 -13.07
C SER A 30 -13.44 -4.72 -11.97
N PRO A 31 -14.37 -3.79 -12.29
CA PRO A 31 -15.00 -2.98 -11.27
C PRO A 31 -15.62 -3.84 -10.16
N PRO A 32 -15.52 -3.42 -8.88
CA PRO A 32 -16.10 -4.17 -7.77
C PRO A 32 -17.63 -4.28 -7.84
N SER A 33 -18.30 -3.47 -8.67
CA SER A 33 -19.72 -3.57 -8.96
C SER A 33 -20.02 -3.33 -10.45
N ARG A 34 -21.17 -3.82 -10.93
CA ARG A 34 -21.63 -3.61 -12.33
C ARG A 34 -21.85 -2.14 -12.71
N LYS A 35 -21.85 -1.23 -11.74
CA LYS A 35 -22.08 0.21 -11.93
C LYS A 35 -20.88 1.06 -11.50
N GLY A 36 -19.70 0.45 -11.31
CA GLY A 36 -18.48 1.14 -10.90
C GLY A 36 -17.45 1.24 -12.02
N TRP A 37 -16.34 1.93 -11.71
CA TRP A 37 -15.13 1.96 -12.51
C TRP A 37 -13.96 1.40 -11.72
N VAL A 38 -12.89 1.06 -12.42
CA VAL A 38 -11.61 0.63 -11.82
C VAL A 38 -10.82 1.88 -11.42
N ASP A 39 -10.33 1.93 -10.18
CA ASP A 39 -9.49 3.03 -9.69
C ASP A 39 -8.01 2.64 -9.74
N LEU A 40 -7.32 3.00 -10.82
CA LEU A 40 -5.89 2.73 -11.00
C LEU A 40 -5.05 3.82 -10.32
N ARG A 41 -4.99 3.82 -8.99
CA ARG A 41 -4.19 4.79 -8.23
C ARG A 41 -2.97 4.16 -7.57
N GLY A 42 -1.80 4.48 -8.11
CA GLY A 42 -0.51 4.32 -7.45
C GLY A 42 0.42 3.28 -8.07
N PRO A 43 1.71 3.31 -7.70
CA PRO A 43 2.71 2.40 -8.24
C PRO A 43 2.55 0.97 -7.68
N ILE A 44 3.00 0.00 -8.47
CA ILE A 44 3.19 -1.39 -8.06
C ILE A 44 4.62 -1.52 -7.51
N PHE A 45 4.77 -2.14 -6.33
CA PHE A 45 6.09 -2.41 -5.75
C PHE A 45 6.42 -3.89 -5.92
N PHE A 46 7.55 -4.18 -6.56
CA PHE A 46 8.02 -5.55 -6.75
C PHE A 46 9.02 -5.92 -5.65
N GLY A 47 8.86 -7.11 -5.08
CA GLY A 47 9.89 -7.74 -4.27
C GLY A 47 11.00 -8.33 -5.12
N GLN A 48 12.04 -8.85 -4.45
CA GLN A 48 13.20 -9.43 -5.13
C GLN A 48 12.80 -10.51 -6.14
N GLY A 49 13.37 -10.41 -7.35
CA GLY A 49 13.10 -11.36 -8.43
C GLY A 49 11.67 -11.30 -9.00
N GLY A 50 10.84 -10.32 -8.62
CA GLY A 50 9.48 -10.16 -9.14
C GLY A 50 8.49 -11.25 -8.70
N LYS A 51 8.86 -12.08 -7.71
CA LYS A 51 8.01 -13.19 -7.24
C LYS A 51 6.75 -12.71 -6.52
N ASN A 52 6.89 -11.67 -5.70
CA ASN A 52 5.78 -11.02 -5.01
C ASN A 52 5.73 -9.55 -5.44
N TRP A 53 4.53 -9.01 -5.55
CA TRP A 53 4.34 -7.58 -5.76
C TRP A 53 3.15 -7.06 -4.95
N TYR A 54 3.20 -5.77 -4.64
CA TYR A 54 2.30 -5.11 -3.70
C TYR A 54 1.54 -3.99 -4.38
N ILE A 55 0.22 -3.99 -4.20
CA ILE A 55 -0.71 -3.04 -4.80
C ILE A 55 -1.89 -2.78 -3.85
N ARG A 56 -2.69 -1.75 -4.15
CA ARG A 56 -4.00 -1.53 -3.52
C ARG A 56 -5.10 -2.22 -4.32
N LEU A 57 -5.94 -2.99 -3.65
CA LEU A 57 -7.11 -3.63 -4.24
C LEU A 57 -8.36 -3.41 -3.37
N PRO A 58 -9.55 -3.37 -3.98
CA PRO A 58 -10.79 -3.35 -3.21
C PRO A 58 -11.00 -4.69 -2.49
N LEU A 59 -11.19 -4.64 -1.17
CA LEU A 59 -11.64 -5.76 -0.33
C LEU A 59 -13.08 -5.49 0.14
N PRO A 60 -14.01 -6.45 0.02
CA PRO A 60 -15.38 -6.30 0.54
C PRO A 60 -15.41 -6.37 2.08
N GLU A 61 -16.08 -5.41 2.70
CA GLU A 61 -16.28 -5.30 4.17
C GLU A 61 -17.77 -5.47 4.55
N GLY A 62 -18.37 -6.53 4.00
CA GLY A 62 -19.77 -6.87 4.21
C GLY A 62 -20.73 -5.82 3.62
N GLN A 63 -21.65 -5.32 4.45
CA GLN A 63 -22.66 -4.33 4.03
C GLN A 63 -22.09 -2.90 3.90
N HIS A 64 -20.85 -2.67 4.32
CA HIS A 64 -20.20 -1.36 4.27
C HIS A 64 -19.54 -1.06 2.91
N GLY A 65 -19.66 -1.98 1.94
CA GLY A 65 -19.09 -1.81 0.61
C GLY A 65 -17.68 -2.38 0.48
N HIS A 66 -16.85 -1.74 -0.33
CA HIS A 66 -15.48 -2.15 -0.59
C HIS A 66 -14.53 -1.01 -0.23
N TYR A 67 -13.41 -1.36 0.39
CA TYR A 67 -12.34 -0.43 0.76
C TYR A 67 -11.03 -0.86 0.13
N GLN A 68 -10.15 0.10 -0.14
CA GLN A 68 -8.84 -0.15 -0.74
C GLN A 68 -7.87 -0.68 0.31
N HIS A 69 -7.28 -1.85 0.07
CA HIS A 69 -6.36 -2.50 1.00
C HIS A 69 -5.09 -2.98 0.31
N VAL A 70 -4.01 -3.16 1.08
CA VAL A 70 -2.75 -3.68 0.58
C VAL A 70 -2.96 -5.15 0.28
N ALA A 71 -2.69 -5.53 -0.97
CA ALA A 71 -2.65 -6.89 -1.42
C ALA A 71 -1.25 -7.25 -1.87
N MET A 72 -0.82 -8.47 -1.51
CA MET A 72 0.35 -9.14 -2.07
C MET A 72 -0.12 -10.13 -3.12
N ALA A 73 0.38 -9.99 -4.34
CA ALA A 73 0.15 -10.95 -5.40
C ALA A 73 1.43 -11.72 -5.69
N ASN A 74 1.32 -13.05 -5.74
CA ASN A 74 2.42 -13.94 -6.03
C ASN A 74 2.38 -14.37 -7.50
N ASN A 75 3.49 -14.18 -8.22
CA ASN A 75 3.58 -14.46 -9.65
C ASN A 75 3.56 -15.96 -9.97
N ASP A 76 4.15 -16.79 -9.10
CA ASP A 76 4.25 -18.24 -9.30
C ASP A 76 2.90 -18.92 -9.07
N THR A 77 2.24 -18.61 -7.95
CA THR A 77 0.99 -19.26 -7.54
C THR A 77 -0.25 -18.57 -8.09
N ARG A 78 -0.09 -17.33 -8.57
CA ARG A 78 -1.20 -16.43 -8.96
C ARG A 78 -2.19 -16.17 -7.83
N HIS A 79 -1.75 -16.37 -6.59
CA HIS A 79 -2.55 -16.12 -5.40
C HIS A 79 -2.43 -14.65 -4.97
N VAL A 80 -3.52 -14.11 -4.44
CA VAL A 80 -3.60 -12.75 -3.91
C VAL A 80 -4.00 -12.82 -2.44
N ASP A 81 -3.13 -12.32 -1.58
CA ASP A 81 -3.36 -12.21 -0.14
C ASP A 81 -3.54 -10.74 0.25
N PHE A 82 -4.67 -10.43 0.89
CA PHE A 82 -4.84 -9.15 1.56
C PHE A 82 -4.05 -9.12 2.87
N LEU A 83 -3.21 -8.10 3.01
CA LEU A 83 -2.35 -7.85 4.17
C LEU A 83 -3.01 -6.93 5.19
N THR A 84 -4.02 -6.17 4.77
CA THR A 84 -4.81 -5.26 5.61
C THR A 84 -6.30 -5.49 5.36
N GLN A 85 -7.14 -5.14 6.33
CA GLN A 85 -8.61 -5.21 6.26
C GLN A 85 -9.22 -4.20 7.23
N GLY A 86 -10.50 -3.85 7.04
CA GLY A 86 -11.26 -2.95 7.90
C GLY A 86 -11.97 -1.83 7.13
N ARG A 87 -12.75 -1.01 7.84
CA ARG A 87 -13.61 0.01 7.24
C ARG A 87 -12.90 1.34 7.00
N TYR A 88 -11.77 1.30 6.28
CA TYR A 88 -10.93 2.45 5.97
C TYR A 88 -10.19 2.25 4.65
N ASP A 89 -9.84 3.34 3.98
CA ASP A 89 -9.13 3.27 2.70
C ASP A 89 -7.64 3.47 2.85
N ILE A 90 -6.88 2.57 2.24
CA ILE A 90 -5.49 2.81 1.94
C ILE A 90 -5.43 3.78 0.77
N TYR A 91 -4.75 4.90 1.00
CA TYR A 91 -4.58 5.96 0.01
C TYR A 91 -3.45 5.64 -0.97
N LYS A 92 -2.31 5.13 -0.49
CA LYS A 92 -1.14 4.86 -1.32
C LYS A 92 -0.20 3.84 -0.66
N VAL A 93 0.27 2.85 -1.40
CA VAL A 93 1.50 2.11 -1.00
C VAL A 93 2.67 3.00 -1.37
N VAL A 94 3.57 3.26 -0.42
CA VAL A 94 4.65 4.23 -0.58
C VAL A 94 6.03 3.59 -0.69
N ALA A 95 6.22 2.39 -0.14
CA ALA A 95 7.47 1.64 -0.27
C ALA A 95 7.31 0.16 0.09
N TYR A 96 8.26 -0.64 -0.40
CA TYR A 96 8.54 -1.98 0.10
C TYR A 96 10.01 -2.05 0.52
N HIS A 97 10.27 -2.39 1.78
CA HIS A 97 11.62 -2.64 2.28
C HIS A 97 11.88 -4.14 2.32
N GLU A 98 12.75 -4.58 1.42
CA GLU A 98 13.01 -5.99 1.15
C GLU A 98 13.65 -6.71 2.34
N ALA A 99 14.67 -6.10 2.95
CA ALA A 99 15.45 -6.76 4.00
C ALA A 99 14.62 -7.11 5.26
N SER A 100 13.59 -6.30 5.58
CA SER A 100 12.64 -6.59 6.66
C SER A 100 11.31 -7.13 6.16
N ASN A 101 11.16 -7.35 4.86
CA ASN A 101 9.91 -7.74 4.20
C ASN A 101 8.72 -6.89 4.68
N THR A 102 8.86 -5.57 4.63
CA THR A 102 7.87 -4.63 5.19
C THR A 102 7.30 -3.73 4.09
N VAL A 103 5.98 -3.64 4.03
CA VAL A 103 5.26 -2.73 3.13
C VAL A 103 4.85 -1.50 3.92
N TYR A 104 5.17 -0.32 3.41
CA TYR A 104 4.77 0.97 3.97
C TYR A 104 3.65 1.57 3.14
N TYR A 105 2.63 2.12 3.80
CA TYR A 105 1.45 2.66 3.15
C TYR A 105 0.85 3.84 3.92
N LEU A 106 0.23 4.76 3.19
CA LEU A 106 -0.59 5.83 3.73
C LEU A 106 -2.04 5.37 3.77
N THR A 107 -2.70 5.54 4.90
CA THR A 107 -4.08 5.09 5.14
C THR A 107 -4.89 6.17 5.83
N THR A 108 -6.19 6.21 5.56
CA THR A 108 -7.14 6.84 6.46
C THR A 108 -7.39 5.94 7.67
N LEU A 109 -8.12 6.45 8.65
CA LEU A 109 -8.58 5.68 9.79
C LEU A 109 -10.09 5.51 9.74
N GLU A 110 -10.58 4.46 10.39
CA GLU A 110 -12.01 4.23 10.54
C GLU A 110 -12.65 5.41 11.27
N ASN A 111 -13.79 5.88 10.76
CA ASN A 111 -14.51 7.09 11.23
C ASN A 111 -13.72 8.41 11.13
N ARG A 112 -12.48 8.40 10.63
CA ARG A 112 -11.64 9.60 10.43
C ARG A 112 -11.07 9.64 9.01
N PRO A 113 -11.93 9.71 7.97
CA PRO A 113 -11.51 9.67 6.56
C PRO A 113 -10.71 10.90 6.11
N GLY A 114 -10.78 12.00 6.88
CA GLY A 114 -10.01 13.23 6.63
C GLY A 114 -8.56 13.16 7.07
N GLU A 115 -8.19 12.15 7.86
CA GLU A 115 -6.82 11.95 8.33
C GLU A 115 -6.05 11.01 7.41
N ARG A 116 -4.72 11.12 7.44
CA ARG A 116 -3.84 10.28 6.63
C ARG A 116 -2.56 9.99 7.38
N HIS A 117 -2.36 8.74 7.78
CA HIS A 117 -1.22 8.31 8.59
C HIS A 117 -0.33 7.32 7.85
N LEU A 118 0.95 7.29 8.20
CA LEU A 118 1.91 6.31 7.71
C LEU A 118 1.84 5.06 8.57
N PHE A 119 1.57 3.93 7.93
CA PHE A 119 1.55 2.61 8.54
C PHE A 119 2.51 1.67 7.83
N SER A 120 2.79 0.55 8.50
CA SER A 120 3.55 -0.56 7.96
C SER A 120 2.91 -1.90 8.26
N VAL A 121 3.12 -2.86 7.37
CA VAL A 121 2.65 -4.24 7.49
C VAL A 121 3.68 -5.22 6.95
N SER A 122 3.69 -6.45 7.46
CA SER A 122 4.48 -7.55 6.89
C SER A 122 4.06 -7.82 5.44
N GLY A 123 5.02 -7.95 4.53
CA GLY A 123 4.82 -8.30 3.12
C GLY A 123 4.41 -9.77 2.89
N LYS A 124 4.10 -10.51 3.96
CA LYS A 124 3.53 -11.86 3.94
C LYS A 124 2.37 -11.90 4.93
N LYS A 125 1.27 -12.54 4.54
CA LYS A 125 0.12 -12.78 5.42
C LYS A 125 0.54 -13.72 6.56
N ALA A 126 0.46 -13.23 7.79
CA ALA A 126 0.68 -14.07 8.96
C ALA A 126 -0.55 -14.97 9.19
N ARG A 127 -0.36 -16.16 9.79
CA ARG A 127 -1.48 -17.01 10.26
C ARG A 127 -2.20 -16.42 11.48
N ALA A 128 -1.50 -15.58 12.24
CA ALA A 128 -2.05 -14.78 13.32
C ALA A 128 -2.49 -13.40 12.82
N ALA A 129 -3.23 -12.65 13.64
CA ALA A 129 -3.68 -11.29 13.31
C ALA A 129 -2.53 -10.47 12.71
N THR A 130 -2.77 -9.88 11.55
CA THR A 130 -1.75 -9.08 10.88
C THR A 130 -1.50 -7.82 11.71
N PHE A 131 -0.36 -7.75 12.40
CA PHE A 131 0.02 -6.57 13.16
C PHE A 131 0.44 -5.46 12.21
N THR A 132 -0.46 -4.48 12.05
CA THR A 132 -0.13 -3.21 11.42
C THR A 132 0.51 -2.31 12.46
N LYS A 133 1.57 -1.60 12.08
CA LYS A 133 2.24 -0.65 12.97
C LYS A 133 2.09 0.74 12.41
N CYS A 134 1.65 1.67 13.24
CA CYS A 134 1.53 3.06 12.88
C CYS A 134 2.81 3.83 13.21
N LEU A 135 3.30 4.62 12.26
CA LEU A 135 4.54 5.40 12.40
C LEU A 135 4.28 6.88 12.72
N THR A 136 3.05 7.35 12.58
CA THR A 136 2.68 8.77 12.76
C THR A 136 1.52 8.97 13.72
N CYS A 137 1.24 7.98 14.57
CA CYS A 137 0.15 8.04 15.56
C CYS A 137 0.47 8.92 16.76
N GLU A 138 1.77 9.09 17.06
CA GLU A 138 2.24 9.84 18.23
C GLU A 138 2.69 11.27 17.88
N GLU A 139 2.43 11.74 16.65
CA GLU A 139 2.82 13.07 16.18
C GLU A 139 1.99 14.21 16.81
N GLY A 140 0.96 13.85 17.58
CA GLY A 140 0.04 14.78 18.24
C GLY A 140 -1.02 15.36 17.30
N GLU A 141 -1.98 16.07 17.88
CA GLU A 141 -3.13 16.63 17.15
C GLU A 141 -2.77 17.73 16.16
N GLY A 142 -1.57 18.33 16.30
CA GLY A 142 -1.05 19.31 15.36
C GLY A 142 -0.73 18.72 13.99
N CYS A 143 -0.65 17.39 13.85
CA CYS A 143 -0.42 16.75 12.58
C CYS A 143 -1.19 15.44 12.37
N LEU A 144 -2.20 15.49 11.50
CA LEU A 144 -3.09 14.37 11.18
C LEU A 144 -3.13 14.04 9.68
N PHE A 145 -2.48 14.85 8.84
CA PHE A 145 -2.43 14.65 7.40
C PHE A 145 -1.00 14.59 6.89
N PHE A 146 -0.52 13.37 6.66
CA PHE A 146 0.86 13.11 6.26
C PHE A 146 1.02 12.77 4.78
N ASN A 147 2.11 13.23 4.18
CA ASN A 147 2.65 12.65 2.95
C ASN A 147 4.07 12.13 3.20
N VAL A 148 4.51 11.16 2.39
CA VAL A 148 5.79 10.48 2.59
C VAL A 148 6.47 10.17 1.27
N LEU A 149 7.79 10.40 1.23
CA LEU A 149 8.66 10.06 0.12
C LEU A 149 9.82 9.21 0.62
N PHE A 150 9.87 7.93 0.23
CA PHE A 150 10.94 7.02 0.62
C PHE A 150 12.17 7.19 -0.26
N SER A 151 13.35 7.03 0.34
CA SER A 151 14.62 6.88 -0.38
C SER A 151 14.61 5.62 -1.26
N PRO A 152 15.47 5.54 -2.28
CA PRO A 152 15.78 4.26 -2.91
C PRO A 152 16.16 3.21 -1.84
N GLY A 153 15.64 1.99 -2.00
CA GLY A 153 15.84 0.91 -1.03
C GLY A 153 15.12 1.10 0.31
N ALA A 154 14.26 2.11 0.46
CA ALA A 154 13.34 2.31 1.59
C ALA A 154 13.98 2.35 3.00
N LYS A 155 15.21 2.87 3.12
CA LYS A 155 15.92 2.99 4.42
C LYS A 155 15.65 4.30 5.15
N TYR A 156 15.36 5.35 4.40
CA TYR A 156 15.01 6.67 4.92
C TYR A 156 13.76 7.18 4.23
N TYR A 157 13.09 8.15 4.83
CA TYR A 157 11.96 8.82 4.20
C TYR A 157 11.86 10.27 4.64
N ILE A 158 11.36 11.11 3.74
CA ILE A 158 10.88 12.45 4.05
C ILE A 158 9.44 12.30 4.54
N LEU A 159 9.17 12.76 5.76
CA LEU A 159 7.84 12.85 6.35
C LEU A 159 7.36 14.29 6.25
N GLU A 160 6.27 14.50 5.53
CA GLU A 160 5.64 15.80 5.37
C GLU A 160 4.36 15.83 6.20
N CYS A 161 4.36 16.67 7.23
CA CYS A 161 3.15 17.05 7.94
C CYS A 161 2.48 18.19 7.19
N LEU A 162 1.25 18.00 6.72
CA LEU A 162 0.52 19.00 5.93
C LEU A 162 -0.62 19.67 6.70
N GLY A 163 -0.86 19.28 7.95
CA GLY A 163 -1.87 19.89 8.81
C GLY A 163 -2.43 18.92 9.86
N PRO A 164 -3.31 19.40 10.75
CA PRO A 164 -3.98 20.71 10.70
C PRO A 164 -3.15 21.90 11.22
N GLY A 165 -2.08 21.65 11.98
CA GLY A 165 -1.17 22.68 12.46
C GLY A 165 -0.28 23.25 11.36
N VAL A 166 0.77 23.98 11.76
CA VAL A 166 1.75 24.53 10.83
C VAL A 166 2.48 23.38 10.12
N PRO A 167 2.48 23.33 8.77
CA PRO A 167 3.17 22.28 8.02
C PRO A 167 4.66 22.22 8.36
N LYS A 168 5.18 20.99 8.50
CA LYS A 168 6.59 20.72 8.81
C LYS A 168 7.09 19.54 7.98
N VAL A 169 8.39 19.52 7.69
CA VAL A 169 9.03 18.45 6.94
C VAL A 169 10.26 17.97 7.69
N GLU A 170 10.42 16.65 7.78
CA GLU A 170 11.55 16.04 8.47
C GLU A 170 12.03 14.78 7.74
N ILE A 171 13.28 14.40 7.96
CA ILE A 171 13.86 13.15 7.42
C ILE A 171 13.95 12.15 8.55
N ARG A 172 13.43 10.95 8.33
CA ARG A 172 13.44 9.85 9.31
C ARG A 172 14.08 8.60 8.76
N SER A 173 14.61 7.78 9.66
CA SER A 173 15.18 6.46 9.38
C SER A 173 14.17 5.38 9.72
N ILE A 174 14.16 4.28 8.97
CA ILE A 174 13.31 3.13 9.33
C ILE A 174 13.81 2.33 10.53
N TYR A 175 15.07 2.54 10.95
CA TYR A 175 15.69 1.79 12.04
C TYR A 175 15.34 2.37 13.42
N ASN A 176 14.96 3.65 13.47
CA ASN A 176 14.63 4.38 14.70
C ASN A 176 13.16 4.80 14.67
N GLN A 177 12.26 3.83 14.63
CA GLN A 177 10.81 4.06 14.56
C GLN A 177 10.18 4.01 15.96
N THR A 178 9.36 5.01 16.27
CA THR A 178 8.35 4.93 17.33
C THR A 178 7.06 4.39 16.71
N PHE A 179 6.40 3.50 17.45
CA PHE A 179 5.13 2.92 17.03
C PHE A 179 4.08 3.32 18.05
N GLY A 180 3.01 3.95 17.56
CA GLY A 180 1.88 4.32 18.40
C GLY A 180 0.63 3.52 18.06
N GLU A 181 -0.34 3.62 18.95
CA GLU A 181 -1.71 3.16 18.71
C GLU A 181 -2.55 4.39 18.33
N CYS A 182 -3.15 4.38 17.14
CA CYS A 182 -4.24 5.29 16.85
C CYS A 182 -5.44 4.78 17.63
N ASN A 183 -5.62 5.22 18.88
CA ASN A 183 -6.80 4.83 19.64
C ASN A 183 -8.06 5.26 18.89
N PHE A 184 -8.87 4.26 18.58
CA PHE A 184 -10.13 4.35 17.85
C PHE A 184 -11.22 4.74 18.85
N SER A 185 -11.28 6.01 19.20
CA SER A 185 -12.37 6.56 20.04
C SER A 185 -13.45 7.15 19.15
#